data_AF-A0A932TKN3-F1
#
_entry.id   AF-A0A932TKN3-F1
#
_cell.length_a   1.000
_cell.length_b   1.000
_cell.length_c   1.000
_cell.angle_alpha   90.00
_cell.angle_beta   90.00
_cell.angle_gamma   90.00
#
_symmetry.space_group_name_H-M   'P 1'
#
loop_
_entity.id
_entity.type
_entity.pdbx_description
1 polymer ?
#
loop_
_entity_poly.entity_id
_entity_poly.type
_entity_poly.pdbx_seq_one_letter_code
_entity_poly.pdbx_strand_id
1 'polypeptide(L)'
;EEFDAGHVPGAKNIPLMERGPLGMAANPHFVDVVQKNFAKDANLVCGCQRGVRSMKAAQALLAAGFDNVTDMRGGFGGETDHCGCLVVPGWATSGLPVSKDSPPADQYSTLKSS
;
A
#
# COMPACT_ATOMS: atom_id res chain seq x y z
N GLU A 1 0.26 13.83 -0.84
CA GLU A 1 0.66 12.65 -0.02
C GLU A 1 1.53 11.73 -0.87
N GLU A 2 2.04 10.59 -0.36
CA GLU A 2 2.87 9.65 -1.17
C GLU A 2 2.11 9.17 -2.42
N PHE A 3 0.81 8.90 -2.29
CA PHE A 3 -0.04 8.42 -3.38
C PHE A 3 -0.18 9.45 -4.52
N ASP A 4 -0.37 10.73 -4.21
CA ASP A 4 -0.50 11.80 -5.22
C ASP A 4 0.82 12.09 -5.95
N ALA A 5 1.96 11.76 -5.33
CA ALA A 5 3.27 11.92 -5.96
C ALA A 5 3.52 10.87 -7.05
N GLY A 6 2.86 9.71 -6.93
CA GLY A 6 2.86 8.63 -7.92
C GLY A 6 2.51 7.29 -7.27
N HIS A 7 1.79 6.46 -8.01
CA HIS A 7 1.40 5.12 -7.58
C HIS A 7 1.21 4.19 -8.79
N VAL A 8 0.98 2.91 -8.51
CA VAL A 8 0.66 1.90 -9.54
C VAL A 8 -0.73 2.21 -10.11
N PRO A 9 -0.93 2.29 -11.44
CA PRO A 9 -2.24 2.55 -12.04
C PRO A 9 -3.33 1.63 -11.50
N GLY A 10 -4.44 2.22 -11.04
CA GLY A 10 -5.58 1.50 -10.45
C GLY A 10 -5.39 1.02 -9.00
N ALA A 11 -4.31 1.41 -8.33
CA ALA A 11 -4.10 1.09 -6.92
C ALA A 11 -5.14 1.75 -6.02
N LYS A 12 -5.64 1.02 -5.01
CA LYS A 12 -6.50 1.57 -3.97
C LYS A 12 -5.66 2.10 -2.81
N ASN A 13 -5.85 3.36 -2.44
CA ASN A 13 -5.10 4.00 -1.36
C ASN A 13 -5.72 3.63 0.01
N ILE A 14 -5.22 2.57 0.63
CA ILE A 14 -5.62 2.18 2.00
C ILE A 14 -4.35 2.21 2.88
N PRO A 15 -4.13 3.29 3.66
CA PRO A 15 -2.89 3.46 4.41
C PRO A 15 -2.86 2.54 5.64
N LEU A 16 -1.75 1.80 5.79
CA LEU A 16 -1.48 1.03 7.02
C LEU A 16 -1.23 1.95 8.23
N MET A 17 -0.73 3.16 7.99
CA MET A 17 -0.48 4.17 9.01
C MET A 17 -1.05 5.51 8.57
N GLU A 18 -1.71 6.20 9.49
CA GLU A 18 -2.34 7.50 9.28
C GLU A 18 -1.63 8.57 10.10
N ARG A 19 -1.79 9.83 9.67
CA ARG A 19 -1.31 10.97 10.45
C ARG A 19 -2.31 11.25 11.57
N GLY A 20 -1.90 11.00 12.81
CA GLY A 20 -2.61 11.37 14.02
C GLY A 20 -2.05 12.63 14.70
N PRO A 21 -2.61 13.03 15.86
CA PRO A 21 -2.21 14.25 16.59
C PRO A 21 -0.74 14.26 17.04
N LEU A 22 -0.16 13.09 17.28
CA LEU A 22 1.21 12.91 17.77
C LEU A 22 2.19 12.42 16.68
N GLY A 23 1.77 12.38 15.41
CA GLY A 23 2.56 11.88 14.30
C GLY A 23 1.92 10.68 13.60
N MET A 24 2.73 9.87 12.92
CA MET A 24 2.24 8.66 12.24
C MET A 24 1.84 7.59 13.26
N ALA A 25 0.60 7.12 13.16
CA ALA A 25 0.05 6.06 14.00
C ALA A 25 -0.50 4.92 13.13
N ALA A 26 -0.57 3.70 13.68
CA ALA A 26 -1.23 2.60 12.99
C ALA A 26 -2.70 2.92 12.72
N ASN A 27 -3.18 2.59 11.52
CA ASN A 27 -4.59 2.72 11.17
C ASN A 27 -5.38 1.53 11.75
N PRO A 28 -6.22 1.73 12.78
CA PRO A 28 -6.97 0.64 13.39
C PRO A 28 -8.04 0.06 12.45
N HIS A 29 -8.43 0.79 11.41
CA HIS A 29 -9.47 0.39 10.45
C HIS A 29 -8.92 -0.27 9.19
N PHE A 30 -7.60 -0.46 9.09
CA PHE A 30 -6.96 -0.95 7.86
C PHE A 30 -7.60 -2.25 7.35
N VAL A 31 -7.70 -3.27 8.21
CA VAL A 31 -8.26 -4.58 7.84
C VAL A 31 -9.74 -4.47 7.48
N ASP A 32 -10.52 -3.75 8.29
CA ASP A 32 -11.96 -3.56 8.08
C ASP A 32 -12.24 -2.92 6.72
N VAL A 33 -11.48 -1.88 6.37
CA VAL A 33 -11.63 -1.18 5.08
C VAL A 33 -11.26 -2.11 3.92
N VAL A 34 -10.21 -2.93 4.04
CA VAL A 34 -9.89 -3.91 2.99
C VAL A 34 -10.99 -4.96 2.86
N GLN A 35 -11.53 -5.49 3.96
CA GLN A 35 -12.63 -6.47 3.93
C GLN A 35 -13.92 -5.95 3.31
N LYS A 36 -14.21 -4.66 3.48
CA LYS A 36 -15.37 -4.00 2.87
C LYS A 36 -15.24 -3.87 1.35
N ASN A 37 -14.02 -3.69 0.86
CA ASN A 37 -13.76 -3.36 -0.55
C ASN A 37 -13.26 -4.55 -1.38
N PHE A 38 -12.82 -5.65 -0.75
CA PHE A 38 -12.24 -6.81 -1.42
C PHE A 38 -12.71 -8.13 -0.82
N ALA A 39 -12.95 -9.11 -1.69
CA ALA A 39 -13.24 -10.49 -1.30
C ALA A 39 -12.00 -11.17 -0.70
N LYS A 40 -12.21 -12.18 0.16
CA LYS A 40 -11.14 -12.89 0.86
C LYS A 40 -10.24 -13.74 -0.05
N ASP A 41 -10.81 -14.22 -1.13
CA ASP A 41 -10.14 -15.02 -2.16
C ASP A 41 -9.48 -14.15 -3.25
N ALA A 42 -9.66 -12.82 -3.22
CA ALA A 42 -9.06 -11.92 -4.17
C ALA A 42 -7.53 -11.94 -4.10
N ASN A 43 -6.89 -11.85 -5.27
CA ASN A 43 -5.43 -11.70 -5.36
C ASN A 43 -5.04 -10.25 -5.03
N LEU A 44 -4.49 -10.03 -3.83
CA LEU A 44 -4.07 -8.72 -3.34
C LEU A 44 -2.55 -8.57 -3.39
N VAL A 45 -2.10 -7.44 -3.93
CA VAL A 45 -0.70 -7.01 -3.87
C VAL A 45 -0.60 -5.80 -2.97
N CYS A 46 0.10 -5.93 -1.85
CA CYS A 46 0.38 -4.80 -0.96
C CYS A 46 1.63 -4.07 -1.42
N GLY A 47 1.54 -2.76 -1.59
CA GLY A 47 2.67 -1.89 -1.95
C GLY A 47 2.80 -0.72 -0.98
N CYS A 48 4.03 -0.31 -0.71
CA CYS A 48 4.34 0.96 -0.04
C CYS A 48 5.55 1.60 -0.71
N GLN A 49 6.07 2.72 -0.19
CA GLN A 49 7.19 3.40 -0.85
C GLN A 49 8.47 2.55 -0.98
N ARG A 50 8.78 1.70 0.01
CA ARG A 50 10.07 0.98 0.11
C ARG A 50 9.94 -0.51 0.53
N GLY A 51 8.76 -1.11 0.46
CA GLY A 51 8.51 -2.52 0.85
C GLY A 51 8.27 -2.79 2.35
N VAL A 52 8.83 -1.99 3.28
CA VAL A 52 8.76 -2.31 4.73
C VAL A 52 7.33 -2.28 5.30
N ARG A 53 6.51 -1.30 4.89
CA ARG A 53 5.13 -1.15 5.38
C ARG A 53 4.19 -2.16 4.72
N SER A 54 4.42 -2.50 3.45
CA SER A 54 3.58 -3.42 2.70
C SER A 54 3.71 -4.86 3.20
N MET A 55 4.88 -5.26 3.70
CA MET A 55 5.04 -6.55 4.38
C MET A 55 4.12 -6.68 5.62
N LYS A 56 4.09 -5.64 6.46
CA LYS A 56 3.21 -5.61 7.65
C LYS A 56 1.73 -5.62 7.26
N ALA A 57 1.37 -4.88 6.21
CA ALA A 57 0.01 -4.88 5.67
C ALA A 57 -0.38 -6.29 5.18
N ALA A 58 0.49 -6.95 4.42
CA ALA A 58 0.26 -8.30 3.94
C ALA A 58 0.06 -9.31 5.08
N GLN A 59 0.91 -9.25 6.11
CA GLN A 59 0.76 -10.08 7.31
C GLN A 59 -0.57 -9.85 8.03
N ALA A 60 -1.01 -8.59 8.16
CA ALA A 60 -2.28 -8.27 8.79
C ALA A 60 -3.48 -8.83 7.99
N LEU A 61 -3.42 -8.79 6.66
CA LEU A 61 -4.47 -9.35 5.80
C LEU A 61 -4.49 -10.88 5.84
N LEU A 62 -3.33 -11.54 5.79
CA LEU A 62 -3.25 -13.00 5.95
C LEU A 62 -3.80 -13.43 7.32
N ALA A 63 -3.44 -12.72 8.40
CA ALA A 63 -3.98 -12.99 9.74
C ALA A 63 -5.50 -12.75 9.83
N ALA A 64 -6.04 -11.88 9.00
CA ALA A 64 -7.47 -11.64 8.87
C ALA A 64 -8.18 -12.67 7.97
N GLY A 65 -7.47 -13.66 7.41
CA GLY A 65 -8.04 -14.73 6.58
C GLY A 65 -8.22 -14.38 5.10
N PHE A 66 -7.40 -13.48 4.55
CA PHE A 66 -7.27 -13.38 3.09
C PHE A 66 -6.36 -14.50 2.57
N ASP A 67 -6.74 -15.12 1.46
CA ASP A 67 -6.06 -16.32 0.95
C ASP A 67 -4.82 -15.97 0.11
N ASN A 68 -4.93 -14.91 -0.70
CA ASN A 68 -3.97 -14.61 -1.76
C ASN A 68 -3.38 -13.20 -1.58
N VAL A 69 -2.44 -13.03 -0.65
CA VAL A 69 -1.79 -11.74 -0.38
C VAL A 69 -0.29 -11.80 -0.64
N THR A 70 0.21 -10.89 -1.48
CA THR A 70 1.63 -10.78 -1.82
C THR A 70 2.16 -9.39 -1.50
N ASP A 71 3.36 -9.32 -0.92
CA ASP A 71 4.09 -8.06 -0.75
C ASP A 71 4.87 -7.71 -2.02
N MET A 72 4.76 -6.46 -2.47
CA MET A 72 5.60 -5.90 -3.52
C MET A 72 6.97 -5.52 -2.94
N ARG A 73 7.91 -6.46 -2.99
CA ARG A 73 9.30 -6.21 -2.59
C ARG A 73 9.89 -5.03 -3.37
N GLY A 74 10.65 -4.16 -2.68
CA GLY A 74 11.11 -2.89 -3.25
C GLY A 74 10.06 -1.78 -3.24
N GLY A 75 8.78 -2.11 -3.13
CA GLY A 75 7.69 -1.15 -3.13
C GLY A 75 7.62 -0.30 -4.39
N PHE A 76 7.06 0.90 -4.28
CA PHE A 76 6.91 1.82 -5.40
C PHE A 76 8.23 2.47 -5.82
N GLY A 77 9.04 2.93 -4.84
CA GLY A 77 10.24 3.73 -5.08
C GLY A 77 11.57 2.99 -4.94
N GLY A 78 11.57 1.77 -4.39
CA GLY A 78 12.78 0.96 -4.21
C GLY A 78 13.26 0.83 -2.77
N GLU A 79 13.85 -0.32 -2.47
CA GLU A 79 14.51 -0.62 -1.20
C GLU A 79 15.96 -0.13 -1.26
N THR A 80 16.39 0.60 -0.23
CA THR A 80 17.76 1.10 -0.12
C THR A 80 18.44 0.52 1.11
N ASP A 81 19.74 0.29 1.03
CA ASP A 81 20.55 -0.07 2.19
C ASP A 81 20.80 1.13 3.13
N HIS A 82 21.60 0.91 4.17
CA HIS A 82 21.97 1.94 5.15
C HIS A 82 22.75 3.11 4.53
N CYS A 83 23.47 2.88 3.43
CA CYS A 83 24.22 3.90 2.71
C CYS A 83 23.32 4.70 1.75
N GLY A 84 22.06 4.30 1.58
CA GLY A 84 21.12 4.90 0.64
C GLY A 84 21.26 4.37 -0.79
N CYS A 85 22.05 3.32 -1.01
CA CYS A 85 22.18 2.68 -2.31
C CYS A 85 20.95 1.81 -2.59
N LEU A 86 20.40 1.92 -3.80
CA LEU A 86 19.27 1.11 -4.24
C LEU A 86 19.70 -0.36 -4.35
N VAL A 87 19.10 -1.23 -3.55
CA VAL A 87 19.41 -2.67 -3.51
C VAL A 87 18.32 -3.52 -4.15
N VAL A 88 17.07 -3.06 -4.12
CA VAL A 88 15.96 -3.69 -4.85
C VAL A 88 15.21 -2.60 -5.61
N PRO A 89 15.10 -2.70 -6.95
CA PRO A 89 14.31 -1.74 -7.71
C PRO A 89 12.84 -1.84 -7.30
N GLY A 90 12.22 -0.68 -7.08
CA GLY A 90 10.78 -0.58 -6.94
C GLY A 90 10.08 -0.47 -8.29
N TRP A 91 8.75 -0.42 -8.26
CA TRP A 91 7.90 -0.31 -9.44
C TRP A 91 8.31 0.83 -10.38
N ALA A 92 8.40 2.06 -9.85
CA ALA A 92 8.73 3.25 -10.64
C ALA A 92 10.17 3.20 -11.18
N THR A 93 11.14 2.75 -10.35
CA THR A 93 12.54 2.63 -10.77
C THR A 93 12.77 1.51 -11.80
N SER A 94 11.82 0.57 -11.92
CA SER A 94 11.83 -0.47 -12.94
C SER A 94 11.28 0.00 -14.30
N GLY A 95 10.88 1.28 -14.41
CA GLY A 95 10.31 1.84 -15.64
C GLY A 95 8.89 1.36 -15.93
N LEU A 96 8.18 0.80 -14.94
CA LEU A 96 6.80 0.37 -15.09
C LEU A 96 5.83 1.56 -15.11
N PRO A 97 4.61 1.41 -15.67
CA PRO A 97 3.64 2.49 -15.75
C PRO A 97 3.32 3.10 -14.38
N VAL A 98 3.34 4.43 -14.27
CA VAL A 98 3.01 5.18 -13.05
C VAL A 98 1.79 6.05 -13.32
N SER A 99 0.88 6.09 -12.36
CA SER A 99 -0.26 7.01 -12.34
C SER A 99 -0.07 8.09 -11.29
N LYS A 100 -0.66 9.27 -11.55
CA LYS A 100 -0.92 10.30 -10.55
C LYS A 100 -2.42 10.57 -10.39
N ASP A 101 -3.25 9.83 -11.12
CA ASP A 101 -4.70 9.95 -11.06
C ASP A 101 -5.19 9.39 -9.74
N SER A 102 -5.87 10.22 -8.94
CA SER A 102 -6.42 9.82 -7.65
C SER A 102 -7.94 9.97 -7.69
N PRO A 103 -8.66 9.13 -8.46
CA PRO A 103 -10.10 9.25 -8.59
C PRO A 103 -10.76 9.00 -7.22
N PRO A 104 -11.92 9.60 -6.92
CA PRO A 104 -12.58 9.44 -5.62
C PRO A 104 -12.78 8.00 -5.17
N ALA A 105 -12.96 7.05 -6.10
CA ALA A 105 -13.13 5.62 -5.81
C ALA A 105 -11.85 4.91 -5.31
N ASP A 106 -10.69 5.54 -5.46
CA ASP A 106 -9.38 5.01 -5.04
C ASP A 106 -8.86 5.72 -3.78
N GLN A 107 -9.51 6.82 -3.38
CA GLN A 107 -9.16 7.60 -2.20
C GLN A 107 -9.63 6.93 -0.92
N TYR A 108 -8.80 7.02 0.11
CA TYR A 108 -9.06 6.38 1.38
C TYR A 108 -10.37 6.82 2.06
N SER A 109 -10.73 8.11 1.98
CA SER A 109 -11.96 8.65 2.57
C SER A 109 -13.22 7.95 2.03
N THR A 110 -13.26 7.68 0.72
CA THR A 110 -14.34 6.95 0.06
C THR A 110 -14.31 5.47 0.40
N LEU A 111 -13.13 4.83 0.32
CA LEU A 111 -12.97 3.41 0.64
C LEU A 111 -13.37 3.09 2.08
N LYS A 112 -13.07 4.00 3.02
CA LYS A 112 -13.46 3.87 4.43
C LYS A 112 -14.97 3.97 4.64
N SER A 113 -15.64 4.78 3.83
CA SER A 113 -17.08 5.06 3.94
C SER A 113 -17.94 4.05 3.19
N SER A 114 -17.34 3.23 2.33
CA SER A 114 -17.99 2.14 1.61
C SER A 114 -18.35 0.98 2.54
#